data_AF-A0A921HLB2-F1
#
_entry.id   AF-A0A921HLB2-F1
#
_cell.length_a   1.000
_cell.length_b   1.000
_cell.length_c   1.000
_cell.angle_alpha   90.00
_cell.angle_beta   90.00
_cell.angle_gamma   90.00
#
_symmetry.space_group_name_H-M   'P 1'
#
loop_
_entity.id
_entity.type
_entity.pdbx_description
1 polymer ?
#
loop_
_entity_poly.entity_id
_entity_poly.type
_entity_poly.pdbx_seq_one_letter_code
_entity_poly.pdbx_strand_id
1 'polypeptide(L)'
;MKFKNGKKLARVLALCLALGVAGMGGNAIAATYDATNGPDPSYHADMSRGADNFYTSDKVNVQKVTFNNQYGMKIVANLITPKNMQAGVKYPAIAV
;
A
#
# COMPACT_ATOMS: atom_id res chain seq x y z
N MET A 1 6.53 -73.07 8.17
CA MET A 1 6.88 -72.47 9.47
C MET A 1 6.18 -71.11 9.57
N LYS A 2 5.36 -70.92 10.60
CA LYS A 2 4.48 -69.75 10.86
C LYS A 2 5.22 -68.80 11.82
N PHE A 3 5.29 -67.50 11.55
CA PHE A 3 5.65 -66.50 12.56
C PHE A 3 4.65 -65.34 12.59
N LYS A 4 4.36 -64.90 13.83
CA LYS A 4 3.15 -64.24 14.33
C LYS A 4 3.23 -62.70 14.29
N ASN A 5 2.04 -62.10 14.27
CA ASN A 5 1.69 -60.69 14.52
C ASN A 5 2.33 -60.08 15.78
N GLY A 6 2.59 -58.76 15.78
CA GLY A 6 2.59 -58.01 17.04
C GLY A 6 3.27 -56.64 17.08
N LYS A 7 2.48 -55.58 16.89
CA LYS A 7 2.53 -54.36 17.74
C LYS A 7 3.83 -53.52 17.79
N LYS A 8 4.55 -53.32 16.68
CA LYS A 8 5.64 -52.31 16.62
C LYS A 8 5.37 -51.07 15.75
N LEU A 9 4.18 -50.95 15.16
CA LEU A 9 3.86 -49.82 14.29
C LEU A 9 3.25 -48.61 15.03
N ALA A 10 2.85 -48.77 16.30
CA ALA A 10 2.17 -47.71 17.07
C ALA A 10 3.11 -46.81 17.92
N ARG A 11 4.43 -46.90 17.76
CA ARG A 11 5.41 -46.07 18.50
C ARG A 11 6.21 -45.09 17.62
N VAL A 12 5.81 -44.91 16.36
CA VAL A 12 6.48 -44.01 15.41
C VAL A 12 5.81 -42.62 15.38
N LEU A 13 4.67 -42.41 16.05
CA LEU A 13 3.91 -41.15 15.95
C LEU A 13 4.14 -40.12 17.06
N ALA A 14 5.11 -40.30 17.96
CA ALA A 14 5.24 -39.44 19.15
C ALA A 14 6.70 -39.10 19.51
N LEU A 15 7.51 -38.69 18.54
CA LEU A 15 8.82 -38.08 18.83
C LEU A 15 9.30 -37.13 17.73
N CYS A 16 8.48 -36.12 17.38
CA CYS A 16 8.92 -34.92 16.64
C CYS A 16 8.80 -33.67 17.52
N LEU A 17 9.30 -33.76 18.75
CA LEU A 17 9.48 -32.63 19.67
C LEU A 17 10.93 -32.58 20.20
N ALA A 18 11.88 -33.05 19.40
CA ALA A 18 13.30 -32.86 19.66
C ALA A 18 13.79 -31.65 18.87
N LEU A 19 13.86 -30.53 19.58
CA LEU A 19 14.62 -29.34 19.29
C LEU A 19 15.94 -29.67 18.57
N GLY A 20 16.06 -29.19 17.34
CA GLY A 20 17.23 -29.42 16.51
C GLY A 20 17.28 -28.46 15.33
N VAL A 21 17.26 -27.15 15.61
CA VAL A 21 17.75 -26.18 14.61
C VAL A 21 19.22 -25.94 14.94
N ALA A 22 20.04 -26.78 14.34
CA ALA A 22 21.47 -26.57 14.22
C ALA A 22 21.74 -25.35 13.33
N GLY A 23 22.73 -24.55 13.71
CA GLY A 23 23.40 -23.62 12.81
C GLY A 23 22.76 -22.23 12.70
N MET A 24 22.98 -21.37 13.70
CA MET A 24 22.98 -19.92 13.50
C MET A 24 24.19 -19.53 12.62
N GLY A 25 24.11 -19.89 11.34
CA GLY A 25 25.01 -19.46 10.29
C GLY A 25 24.25 -18.50 9.39
N GLY A 26 24.60 -17.21 9.49
CA GLY A 26 23.95 -16.14 8.76
C GLY A 26 23.35 -15.12 9.73
N ASN A 27 24.17 -14.20 10.22
CA ASN A 27 23.62 -12.94 10.69
C ASN A 27 22.86 -12.35 9.52
N ALA A 28 21.54 -12.26 9.62
CA ALA A 28 20.79 -11.38 8.74
C ALA A 28 21.48 -10.01 8.85
N ILE A 29 22.01 -9.50 7.75
CA ILE A 29 22.41 -8.11 7.67
C ILE A 29 21.09 -7.35 7.78
N ALA A 30 20.74 -6.97 9.02
CA ALA A 30 19.75 -5.93 9.23
C ALA A 30 20.24 -4.76 8.38
N ALA A 31 19.44 -4.34 7.40
CA ALA A 31 19.70 -3.10 6.68
C ALA A 31 19.94 -2.04 7.76
N THR A 32 21.19 -1.61 7.89
CA THR A 32 21.57 -0.59 8.87
C THR A 32 20.75 0.64 8.52
N TYR A 33 19.88 1.05 9.43
CA TYR A 33 19.23 2.34 9.31
C TYR A 33 20.35 3.39 9.18
N ASP A 34 20.37 4.11 8.06
CA ASP A 34 21.27 5.26 7.93
C ASP A 34 20.68 6.38 8.81
N ALA A 35 21.14 6.46 10.06
CA ALA A 35 20.71 7.50 11.00
C ALA A 35 21.06 8.92 10.53
N THR A 36 21.93 9.06 9.53
CA THR A 36 22.37 10.35 9.01
C THR A 36 21.54 10.83 7.81
N ASN A 37 20.93 9.93 7.03
CA ASN A 37 20.15 10.30 5.82
C ASN A 37 18.78 9.61 5.70
N GLY A 38 18.38 8.76 6.66
CA GLY A 38 17.07 8.11 6.68
C GLY A 38 15.95 9.07 7.13
N PRO A 39 14.70 8.84 6.71
CA PRO A 39 13.56 9.54 7.30
C PRO A 39 13.56 9.31 8.82
N ASP A 40 13.34 10.38 9.59
CA ASP A 40 13.28 10.31 11.04
C ASP A 40 12.31 9.19 11.45
N PRO A 41 12.77 8.14 12.18
CA PRO A 41 11.93 7.05 12.63
C PRO A 41 10.76 7.50 13.52
N SER A 42 10.84 8.71 14.07
CA SER A 42 9.81 9.33 14.89
C SER A 42 8.85 10.24 14.10
N TYR A 43 9.06 10.42 12.80
CA TYR A 43 8.14 11.17 11.96
C TYR A 43 6.82 10.40 11.79
N HIS A 44 5.79 10.91 12.46
CA HIS A 44 4.41 10.58 12.18
C HIS A 44 3.79 11.77 11.45
N ALA A 45 3.18 11.53 10.29
CA ALA A 45 2.38 12.56 9.64
C ALA A 45 1.29 13.04 10.61
N ASP A 46 1.11 14.34 10.74
CA ASP A 46 0.06 14.91 11.59
C ASP A 46 -1.32 14.54 11.04
N MET A 47 -1.95 13.54 11.69
CA MET A 47 -3.31 13.09 11.41
C MET A 47 -4.30 13.57 12.48
N SER A 48 -3.92 14.54 13.32
CA SER A 48 -4.78 15.08 14.39
C SER A 48 -6.08 15.69 13.86
N ARG A 49 -6.10 16.07 12.58
CA ARG A 49 -7.25 16.62 11.85
C ARG A 49 -7.88 15.63 10.85
N GLY A 50 -7.49 14.35 10.91
CA GLY A 50 -7.86 13.31 9.98
C GLY A 50 -6.90 13.16 8.79
N ALA A 51 -6.93 12.00 8.13
CA ALA A 51 -6.17 11.70 6.92
C ALA A 51 -7.04 11.85 5.65
N ASP A 52 -7.74 12.98 5.53
CA ASP A 52 -8.62 13.22 4.39
C ASP A 52 -7.84 13.79 3.20
N ASN A 53 -7.42 12.89 2.31
CA ASN A 53 -6.74 13.24 1.05
C ASN A 53 -7.73 13.70 -0.04
N PHE A 54 -9.04 13.71 0.23
CA PHE A 54 -10.09 14.02 -0.73
C PHE A 54 -10.86 15.26 -0.31
N TYR A 55 -10.11 16.35 -0.14
CA TYR A 55 -10.64 17.65 0.23
C TYR A 55 -11.71 18.12 -0.77
N THR A 56 -12.88 18.47 -0.24
CA THR A 56 -13.95 19.14 -0.98
C THR A 56 -13.98 20.61 -0.59
N SER A 57 -14.00 21.50 -1.59
CA SER A 57 -14.12 22.94 -1.36
C SER A 57 -15.53 23.41 -1.70
N ASP A 58 -16.11 24.19 -0.80
CA ASP A 58 -17.37 24.91 -1.02
C ASP A 58 -17.22 26.08 -2.01
N LYS A 59 -16.00 26.46 -2.39
CA LYS A 59 -15.69 27.59 -3.29
C LYS A 59 -15.57 27.20 -4.77
N VAL A 60 -15.57 25.91 -5.08
CA VAL A 60 -15.39 25.41 -6.44
C VAL A 60 -16.57 24.56 -6.90
N ASN A 61 -16.79 24.52 -8.20
CA ASN A 61 -17.64 23.56 -8.86
C ASN A 61 -16.76 22.41 -9.37
N VAL A 62 -17.28 21.18 -9.30
CA VAL A 62 -16.65 19.98 -9.87
C VAL A 62 -17.61 19.41 -10.90
N GLN A 63 -17.15 19.32 -12.14
CA GLN A 63 -17.91 18.73 -13.24
C GLN A 63 -17.16 17.53 -13.80
N LYS A 64 -17.83 16.38 -13.86
CA LYS A 64 -17.30 15.24 -14.61
C LYS A 64 -17.41 15.54 -16.10
N VAL A 65 -16.28 15.53 -16.79
CA VAL A 65 -16.18 15.74 -18.24
C VAL A 65 -15.68 14.48 -18.92
N THR A 66 -16.01 14.33 -20.19
CA THR A 66 -15.55 13.21 -21.02
C THR A 66 -15.20 13.73 -22.39
N PHE A 67 -14.02 13.37 -22.89
CA PHE A 67 -13.53 13.81 -24.19
C PHE A 67 -12.65 12.72 -24.81
N ASN A 68 -12.45 12.79 -26.13
CA ASN A 68 -11.55 11.89 -26.83
C ASN A 68 -10.16 12.50 -26.92
N ASN A 69 -9.12 11.72 -26.65
CA ASN A 69 -7.75 12.15 -26.95
C ASN A 69 -7.42 11.93 -28.43
N GLN A 70 -6.21 12.32 -28.86
CA GLN A 70 -5.76 12.20 -30.25
C GLN A 70 -5.75 10.77 -30.80
N TYR A 71 -5.76 9.76 -29.92
CA TYR A 71 -5.82 8.33 -30.30
C TYR A 71 -7.26 7.81 -30.38
N GLY A 72 -8.26 8.68 -30.21
CA GLY A 72 -9.67 8.29 -30.21
C GLY A 72 -10.14 7.63 -28.91
N MET A 73 -9.30 7.58 -27.87
CA MET A 73 -9.68 7.00 -26.58
C MET A 73 -10.56 7.96 -25.79
N LYS A 74 -11.65 7.45 -25.22
CA LYS A 74 -12.55 8.21 -24.35
C LYS A 74 -11.94 8.35 -22.94
N ILE A 75 -11.54 9.57 -22.59
CA ILE A 75 -10.97 9.92 -21.28
C ILE A 75 -12.04 10.60 -20.42
N VAL A 76 -12.11 10.23 -19.15
CA VAL A 76 -12.99 10.85 -18.14
C VAL A 76 -12.13 11.65 -17.17
N ALA A 77 -12.52 12.88 -16.89
CA ALA A 77 -11.80 13.77 -15.98
C ALA A 77 -12.76 14.63 -15.14
N ASN A 78 -12.22 15.32 -14.14
CA ASN A 78 -12.94 16.35 -13.39
C ASN A 78 -12.46 17.73 -13.84
N LEU A 79 -13.39 18.56 -14.31
CA LEU A 79 -13.19 19.99 -14.51
C LEU A 79 -13.55 20.70 -13.21
N ILE A 80 -12.59 21.45 -12.65
CA ILE A 80 -12.77 22.22 -11.42
C ILE A 80 -12.74 23.70 -11.76
N THR A 81 -13.77 24.45 -11.38
CA THR A 81 -13.86 25.91 -11.64
C THR A 81 -14.24 26.68 -10.38
N PRO A 82 -13.75 27.91 -10.17
CA PRO A 82 -14.24 28.78 -9.08
C PRO A 82 -15.74 29.07 -9.26
N LYS A 83 -16.52 29.08 -8.17
CA LYS A 83 -17.95 29.41 -8.23
C LYS A 83 -18.25 30.84 -8.67
N ASN A 84 -17.32 31.75 -8.44
CA ASN A 84 -17.43 33.18 -8.74
C ASN A 84 -16.78 33.57 -10.08
N MET A 85 -16.61 32.61 -10.99
CA MET A 85 -16.03 32.86 -12.31
C MET A 85 -16.94 33.76 -13.15
N GLN A 86 -16.38 34.78 -13.80
CA GLN A 86 -17.12 35.75 -14.61
C GLN A 86 -17.12 35.34 -16.08
N ALA A 87 -18.29 35.48 -16.74
CA ALA A 87 -18.41 35.20 -18.16
C ALA A 87 -17.57 36.19 -19.00
N GLY A 88 -16.91 35.69 -20.04
CA GLY A 88 -16.05 36.50 -20.92
C GLY A 88 -14.66 36.83 -20.36
N VAL A 89 -14.37 36.48 -19.10
CA VAL A 89 -13.03 36.65 -18.51
C VAL A 89 -12.18 35.41 -18.79
N LYS A 90 -10.92 35.63 -19.16
CA LYS A 90 -9.94 34.56 -19.34
C LYS A 90 -9.30 34.21 -18.00
N TYR A 91 -9.31 32.92 -17.66
CA TYR A 91 -8.66 32.38 -16.47
C TYR A 91 -7.52 31.44 -16.89
N PRO A 92 -6.40 31.39 -16.14
CA PRO A 92 -5.38 30.37 -16.36
C PRO A 92 -5.96 28.98 -16.06
N ALA A 93 -5.48 27.98 -16.81
CA ALA A 93 -5.91 26.59 -16.66
C ALA A 93 -4.70 25.69 -16.44
N ILE A 94 -4.89 24.66 -15.61
CA ILE A 94 -3.90 23.62 -15.33
C ILE A 94 -4.53 22.28 -15.70
N ALA A 95 -3.76 21.45 -16.40
CA ALA A 95 -4.07 20.04 -16.63
C ALA A 95 -3.01 19.20 -15.87
N VAL A 96 -3.46 18.15 -15.18
CA VAL A 96 -2.64 17.24 -14.37
C VAL A 96 -2.87 15.81 -14.84
#